data_AF-A0A4Q9KZH5-F1
#
_entry.id   AF-A0A4Q9KZH5-F1
#
_cell.length_a   1.000
_cell.length_b   1.000
_cell.length_c   1.000
_cell.angle_alpha   90.00
_cell.angle_beta   90.00
_cell.angle_gamma   90.00
#
_symmetry.space_group_name_H-M   'P 1'
#
loop_
_entity.id
_entity.type
_entity.pdbx_description
1 polymer ?
#
loop_
_entity_poly.entity_id
_entity_poly.type
_entity_poly.pdbx_seq_one_letter_code
_entity_poly.pdbx_strand_id
1 'polypeptide(L)'
;MIFNGIKIGKNDYLALEKYTNLTHIYFSLSCKIKVISFSEIFDCKLKYSLQELRLPDIEFNYCDFLFFSKLKSLKKVYFYSFSVKIDIIYFLKAFSSVAEIDIEKFLEYKTLIHEEFGLRFSRLF
;
A
#
# COMPACT_ATOMS: atom_id res chain seq x y z
N MET A 1 15.52 0.46 -7.44
CA MET A 1 15.33 1.75 -8.14
C MET A 1 15.01 2.80 -7.10
N ILE A 2 15.60 4.00 -7.20
CA ILE A 2 15.44 5.09 -6.22
C ILE A 2 14.90 6.31 -6.95
N PHE A 3 13.89 6.94 -6.38
CA PHE A 3 13.23 8.13 -6.89
C PHE A 3 13.33 9.28 -5.89
N ASN A 4 13.85 10.41 -6.35
CA ASN A 4 14.06 11.61 -5.53
C ASN A 4 13.27 12.79 -6.10
N GLY A 5 12.36 13.37 -5.31
CA GLY A 5 11.63 14.60 -5.67
C GLY A 5 10.67 14.50 -6.84
N ILE A 6 10.35 13.29 -7.32
CA ILE A 6 9.47 13.14 -8.49
C ILE A 6 7.99 13.30 -8.14
N LYS A 7 7.20 13.72 -9.12
CA LYS A 7 5.74 13.76 -9.05
C LYS A 7 5.20 12.74 -10.03
N ILE A 8 4.48 11.75 -9.52
CA ILE A 8 3.82 10.71 -10.31
C ILE A 8 2.33 11.07 -10.39
N GLY A 9 1.81 11.09 -11.61
CA GLY A 9 0.41 11.35 -11.90
C GLY A 9 -0.12 10.52 -13.06
N LYS A 10 -1.24 10.96 -13.66
CA LYS A 10 -1.93 10.21 -14.72
C LYS A 10 -1.05 9.83 -15.93
N ASN A 11 -0.07 10.66 -16.26
CA ASN A 11 0.83 10.42 -17.39
C ASN A 11 1.83 9.29 -17.13
N ASP A 12 1.98 8.86 -15.88
CA ASP A 12 2.88 7.79 -15.46
C ASP A 12 2.16 6.43 -15.37
N TYR A 13 0.98 6.32 -15.99
CA TYR A 13 0.28 5.05 -16.17
C TYR A 13 1.21 4.03 -16.83
N LEU A 14 1.34 2.85 -16.22
CA LEU A 14 2.22 1.76 -16.66
C LEU A 14 3.71 2.13 -16.77
N ALA A 15 4.16 3.24 -16.15
CA ALA A 15 5.56 3.65 -16.22
C ALA A 15 6.54 2.59 -15.70
N LEU A 16 6.08 1.68 -14.83
CA LEU A 16 6.87 0.58 -14.28
C LEU A 16 6.51 -0.81 -14.85
N GLU A 17 5.71 -0.88 -15.93
CA GLU A 17 5.20 -2.17 -16.46
C GLU A 17 6.33 -3.17 -16.78
N LYS A 18 7.43 -2.69 -17.41
CA LYS A 18 8.51 -3.53 -17.92
C LYS A 18 9.50 -4.00 -16.86
N TYR A 19 9.39 -3.45 -15.64
CA TYR A 19 10.37 -3.64 -14.58
C TYR A 19 9.98 -4.80 -13.64
N THR A 20 9.60 -5.94 -14.20
CA THR A 20 9.11 -7.12 -13.46
C THR A 20 10.18 -7.75 -12.55
N ASN A 21 11.45 -7.59 -12.89
CA ASN A 21 12.58 -8.14 -12.13
C ASN A 21 13.12 -7.17 -11.06
N LEU A 22 12.54 -5.97 -10.91
CA LEU A 22 12.96 -5.07 -9.84
C LEU A 22 12.64 -5.68 -8.47
N THR A 23 13.66 -5.72 -7.64
CA THR A 23 13.57 -6.21 -6.26
C THR A 23 13.31 -5.11 -5.25
N HIS A 24 13.66 -3.85 -5.58
CA HIS A 24 13.54 -2.73 -4.65
C HIS A 24 13.04 -1.48 -5.36
N ILE A 25 12.07 -0.78 -4.78
CA ILE A 25 11.64 0.56 -5.23
C ILE A 25 11.56 1.48 -4.02
N TYR A 26 12.33 2.56 -4.05
CA TYR A 26 12.36 3.53 -2.97
C TYR A 26 11.98 4.93 -3.47
N PHE A 27 10.93 5.49 -2.88
CA PHE A 27 10.56 6.89 -3.06
C PHE A 27 11.03 7.70 -1.86
N SER A 28 11.75 8.79 -2.11
CA SER A 28 12.09 9.76 -1.08
C SER A 28 10.83 10.45 -0.54
N LEU A 29 10.91 11.04 0.65
CA LEU A 29 9.81 11.81 1.28
C LEU A 29 9.30 12.98 0.43
N SER A 30 10.16 13.50 -0.45
CA SER A 30 9.82 14.60 -1.36
C SER A 30 9.01 14.17 -2.59
N CYS A 31 8.91 12.86 -2.84
CA CYS A 31 8.10 12.32 -3.92
C CYS A 31 6.61 12.48 -3.63
N LYS A 32 5.81 12.65 -4.68
CA LYS A 32 4.35 12.75 -4.57
C LYS A 32 3.70 11.82 -5.58
N ILE A 33 2.80 10.96 -5.11
CA ILE A 33 1.97 10.12 -5.96
C ILE A 33 0.55 10.66 -5.81
N LYS A 34 0.05 11.31 -6.85
CA LYS A 34 -1.25 12.00 -6.82
C LYS A 34 -2.02 11.75 -8.09
N VAL A 35 -3.35 11.71 -7.99
CA VAL A 35 -4.26 11.63 -9.14
C VAL A 35 -4.15 10.30 -9.92
N ILE A 36 -3.39 9.34 -9.40
CA ILE A 36 -3.23 7.99 -9.92
C ILE A 36 -3.03 7.04 -8.73
N SER A 37 -3.55 5.82 -8.84
CA SER A 37 -3.35 4.76 -7.85
C SER A 37 -1.93 4.20 -7.99
N PHE A 38 -1.33 3.74 -6.90
CA PHE A 38 0.00 3.12 -6.96
C PHE A 38 0.02 1.91 -7.92
N SER A 39 -1.04 1.09 -7.89
CA SER A 39 -1.17 -0.08 -8.77
C SER A 39 -1.19 0.25 -10.25
N GLU A 40 -1.64 1.45 -10.63
CA GLU A 40 -1.77 1.88 -12.03
C GLU A 40 -0.42 2.26 -12.66
N ILE A 41 0.64 2.40 -11.85
CA ILE A 41 2.01 2.57 -12.32
C ILE A 41 2.55 1.23 -12.88
N PHE A 42 1.92 0.11 -12.53
CA PHE A 42 2.31 -1.26 -12.90
C PHE A 42 1.25 -1.93 -13.77
N ASP A 43 1.65 -2.95 -14.53
CA ASP A 43 0.69 -3.86 -15.16
C ASP A 43 0.28 -4.95 -14.15
N CYS A 44 -0.91 -4.82 -13.58
CA CYS A 44 -1.47 -5.75 -12.60
C CYS A 44 -1.69 -7.19 -13.10
N LYS A 45 -1.48 -7.47 -14.39
CA LYS A 45 -1.48 -8.83 -14.98
C LYS A 45 -0.11 -9.50 -14.87
N LEU A 46 0.97 -8.72 -14.74
CA LEU A 46 2.33 -9.23 -14.64
C LEU A 46 2.68 -9.62 -13.19
N LYS A 47 3.70 -10.47 -13.06
CA LYS A 47 4.29 -10.83 -11.77
C LYS A 47 5.55 -10.02 -11.55
N TYR A 48 5.63 -9.39 -10.39
CA TYR A 48 6.78 -8.58 -9.98
C TYR A 48 7.57 -9.28 -8.88
N SER A 49 8.90 -9.19 -8.96
CA SER A 49 9.85 -9.76 -8.00
C SER A 49 10.17 -8.79 -6.86
N LEU A 50 9.30 -7.81 -6.62
CA LEU A 50 9.52 -6.76 -5.63
C LEU A 50 9.60 -7.37 -4.23
N GLN A 51 10.72 -7.12 -3.55
CA GLN A 51 11.01 -7.61 -2.20
C GLN A 51 10.94 -6.50 -1.17
N GLU A 52 11.33 -5.29 -1.55
CA GLU A 52 11.28 -4.14 -0.66
C GLU A 52 10.69 -2.91 -1.34
N LEU A 53 9.88 -2.19 -0.57
CA LEU A 53 9.23 -0.99 -1.02
C LEU A 53 9.31 0.11 0.04
N ARG A 54 9.69 1.31 -0.39
CA ARG A 54 9.65 2.52 0.45
C ARG A 54 8.72 3.54 -0.19
N LEU A 55 7.63 3.84 0.49
CA LEU A 55 6.60 4.76 -0.02
C LEU A 55 6.65 6.10 0.71
N PRO A 56 6.40 7.21 -0.02
CA PRO A 56 6.20 8.51 0.60
C PRO A 56 4.77 8.57 1.16
N ASP A 57 4.28 9.78 1.48
CA ASP A 57 2.86 9.97 1.76
C ASP A 57 1.99 9.53 0.58
N ILE A 58 1.04 8.63 0.84
CA ILE A 58 0.20 8.02 -0.20
C ILE A 58 -1.22 7.73 0.29
N GLU A 59 -2.19 7.86 -0.61
CA GLU A 59 -3.57 7.45 -0.36
C GLU A 59 -3.83 6.14 -1.10
N PHE A 60 -4.21 5.10 -0.35
CA PHE A 60 -4.53 3.80 -0.94
C PHE A 60 -6.01 3.65 -1.24
N ASN A 61 -6.28 3.00 -2.37
CA ASN A 61 -7.58 2.47 -2.71
C ASN A 61 -7.58 0.93 -2.77
N TYR A 62 -8.74 0.36 -3.06
CA TYR A 62 -8.90 -1.10 -3.14
C TYR A 62 -8.01 -1.77 -4.20
N CYS A 63 -7.78 -1.13 -5.35
CA CYS A 63 -6.93 -1.67 -6.42
C CYS A 63 -5.46 -1.78 -5.97
N ASP A 64 -4.98 -0.82 -5.18
CA ASP A 64 -3.65 -0.86 -4.60
C ASP A 64 -3.47 -2.10 -3.71
N PHE A 65 -4.42 -2.37 -2.81
CA PHE A 65 -4.37 -3.54 -1.94
C PHE A 65 -4.44 -4.86 -2.71
N LEU A 66 -5.27 -4.93 -3.75
CA LEU A 66 -5.28 -6.10 -4.64
C LEU A 66 -3.93 -6.30 -5.31
N PHE A 67 -3.27 -5.23 -5.75
CA PHE A 67 -1.93 -5.30 -6.31
C PHE A 67 -0.91 -5.79 -5.28
N PHE A 68 -0.88 -5.22 -4.07
CA PHE A 68 0.02 -5.66 -2.99
C PHE A 68 -0.18 -7.13 -2.65
N SER A 69 -1.42 -7.62 -2.60
CA SER A 69 -1.72 -9.03 -2.33
C SER A 69 -1.10 -10.01 -3.35
N LYS A 70 -0.81 -9.53 -4.57
CA LYS A 70 -0.15 -10.32 -5.62
C LYS A 70 1.37 -10.32 -5.52
N LEU A 71 1.97 -9.41 -4.75
CA LEU A 71 3.42 -9.28 -4.59
C LEU A 71 3.96 -10.32 -3.61
N LYS A 72 3.95 -11.59 -4.01
CA LYS A 72 4.36 -12.73 -3.17
C LYS A 72 5.81 -12.67 -2.66
N SER A 73 6.66 -11.88 -3.33
CA SER A 73 8.07 -11.72 -2.96
C SER A 73 8.30 -10.57 -1.98
N LEU A 74 7.28 -9.75 -1.70
CA LEU A 74 7.39 -8.56 -0.86
C LEU A 74 7.59 -8.98 0.59
N LYS A 75 8.73 -8.59 1.15
CA LYS A 75 9.15 -8.94 2.51
C LYS A 75 9.20 -7.72 3.43
N LYS A 76 9.54 -6.56 2.88
CA LYS A 76 9.67 -5.31 3.65
C LYS A 76 8.92 -4.18 2.99
N VAL A 77 8.14 -3.46 3.78
CA VAL A 77 7.47 -2.25 3.32
C VAL A 77 7.65 -1.16 4.36
N TYR A 78 8.16 -0.03 3.94
CA TYR A 78 8.17 1.17 4.74
C TYR A 78 7.17 2.17 4.16
N PHE A 79 6.37 2.75 5.04
CA PHE A 79 5.48 3.87 4.76
C PHE A 79 5.95 5.08 5.56
N TYR A 80 6.17 6.21 4.90
CA TYR A 80 6.29 7.45 5.64
C TYR A 80 4.96 7.81 6.30
N SER A 81 3.89 7.90 5.52
CA SER A 81 2.51 8.00 5.99
C SER A 81 1.60 7.42 4.93
N PHE A 82 0.40 6.99 5.32
CA PHE A 82 -0.61 6.64 4.35
C PHE A 82 -2.02 6.89 4.90
N SER A 83 -2.95 7.07 3.98
CA SER A 83 -4.38 7.14 4.28
C SER A 83 -5.13 6.05 3.54
N VAL A 84 -6.18 5.52 4.17
CA VAL A 84 -6.98 4.42 3.62
C VAL A 84 -8.45 4.84 3.70
N LYS A 85 -9.15 4.82 2.56
CA LYS A 85 -10.60 5.10 2.50
C LYS A 85 -11.47 3.86 2.65
N ILE A 86 -10.86 2.71 2.90
CA ILE A 86 -11.52 1.41 3.01
C ILE A 86 -11.22 0.77 4.37
N ASP A 87 -11.90 -0.33 4.66
CA ASP A 87 -11.73 -1.09 5.89
C ASP A 87 -10.27 -1.56 6.08
N ILE A 88 -9.76 -1.41 7.30
CA ILE A 88 -8.42 -1.84 7.71
C ILE A 88 -8.18 -3.34 7.45
N ILE A 89 -9.24 -4.16 7.39
CA ILE A 89 -9.14 -5.59 7.06
C ILE A 89 -8.47 -5.80 5.69
N TYR A 90 -8.69 -4.92 4.71
CA TYR A 90 -8.04 -5.02 3.40
C TYR A 90 -6.55 -4.74 3.45
N PHE A 91 -6.12 -3.79 4.30
CA PHE A 91 -4.71 -3.55 4.55
C PHE A 91 -4.05 -4.79 5.14
N LEU A 92 -4.65 -5.37 6.19
CA LEU A 92 -4.13 -6.58 6.84
C LEU A 92 -4.03 -7.76 5.87
N LYS A 93 -5.04 -7.95 5.01
CA LYS A 93 -5.01 -9.01 3.97
C LYS A 93 -3.89 -8.78 2.97
N ALA A 94 -3.77 -7.55 2.44
CA ALA A 94 -2.81 -7.21 1.41
C ALA A 94 -1.35 -7.40 1.85
N PHE A 95 -1.06 -7.13 3.13
CA PHE A 95 0.28 -7.21 3.69
C PHE A 95 0.48 -8.41 4.64
N SER A 96 -0.44 -9.37 4.66
CA SER A 96 -0.40 -10.53 5.55
C SER A 96 0.85 -11.41 5.42
N SER A 97 1.49 -11.42 4.24
CA SER A 97 2.72 -12.17 3.97
C SER A 97 4.01 -11.36 4.12
N VAL A 98 3.90 -10.06 4.42
CA VAL A 98 5.05 -9.17 4.56
C VAL A 98 5.65 -9.35 5.95
N ALA A 99 6.96 -9.58 6.01
CA ALA A 99 7.66 -9.87 7.25
C ALA A 99 7.91 -8.62 8.11
N GLU A 100 8.08 -7.46 7.48
CA GLU A 100 8.45 -6.21 8.14
C GLU A 100 7.66 -5.06 7.54
N ILE A 101 6.91 -4.35 8.40
CA ILE A 101 6.15 -3.16 8.03
C ILE A 101 6.54 -2.04 8.98
N ASP A 102 7.18 -1.01 8.42
CA ASP A 102 7.55 0.20 9.16
C ASP A 102 6.61 1.35 8.76
N ILE A 103 6.12 2.09 9.75
CA ILE A 103 5.26 3.26 9.55
C ILE A 103 5.85 4.40 10.36
N GLU A 104 6.34 5.45 9.69
CA GLU A 104 6.98 6.57 10.38
C GLU A 104 5.94 7.52 11.01
N LYS A 105 4.93 7.92 10.26
CA LYS A 105 3.85 8.80 10.70
C LYS A 105 2.52 8.07 10.61
N PHE A 106 2.01 7.71 11.79
CA PHE A 106 0.66 7.21 11.93
C PHE A 106 -0.32 8.38 11.81
N LEU A 107 -1.09 8.43 10.72
CA LEU A 107 -2.26 9.31 10.64
C LEU A 107 -3.34 8.71 11.55
N GLU A 108 -3.91 9.51 12.45
CA GLU A 108 -5.04 9.11 13.30
C GLU A 108 -6.15 8.52 12.43
N TYR A 109 -6.26 7.20 12.45
CA TYR A 109 -7.41 6.51 11.89
C TYR A 109 -8.64 6.95 12.69
N LYS A 110 -9.55 7.70 12.07
CA LYS A 110 -10.97 7.57 12.43
C LYS A 110 -11.48 6.24 11.88
N THR A 111 -10.93 5.13 12.37
CA THR A 111 -11.58 3.84 12.20
C THR A 111 -12.85 3.90 13.02
N LEU A 112 -14.00 3.88 12.35
CA LEU A 112 -15.19 3.25 12.92
C LEU A 112 -14.85 1.76 13.07
N ILE A 113 -14.08 1.41 14.11
CA ILE A 113 -14.00 0.03 14.55
C ILE A 113 -15.39 -0.26 15.12
N HIS A 114 -16.27 -0.83 14.31
CA HIS A 114 -17.42 -1.54 14.86
C HIS A 114 -16.84 -2.77 15.59
N GLU A 115 -16.67 -2.61 16.89
CA GLU A 115 -16.26 -3.67 17.81
C GLU A 115 -17.39 -4.72 17.88
N GLU A 116 -17.48 -5.61 16.90
CA GLU A 116 -18.39 -6.76 16.97
C GLU A 116 -17.79 -7.93 17.78
N PHE A 117 -16.52 -7.84 18.17
CA PHE A 117 -15.90 -8.77 19.10
C PHE A 117 -16.18 -8.37 20.56
N GLY A 118 -17.41 -8.60 21.00
CA GLY A 118 -17.82 -8.44 22.40
C GLY A 118 -19.33 -8.42 22.63
N LEU A 119 -20.11 -8.01 21.64
CA LEU A 119 -21.56 -7.79 21.80
C LEU A 119 -22.45 -9.01 21.47
N ARG A 120 -21.87 -10.18 21.18
CA ARG A 120 -22.68 -11.41 20.96
C ARG A 120 -23.28 -12.00 22.24
N PHE A 121 -22.91 -11.50 23.42
CA PHE A 121 -23.50 -11.91 24.71
C PHE A 121 -23.91 -10.71 25.56
N SER A 122 -24.85 -9.91 25.08
CA SER A 122 -25.72 -9.11 25.96
C SER A 122 -27.16 -9.14 25.46
N ARG A 123 -27.73 -10.34 25.39
CA ARG A 123 -29.15 -10.52 25.70
C ARG A 123 -29.25 -10.71 27.21
N LEU A 124 -29.83 -9.72 27.88
CA LEU A 124 -30.61 -9.82 29.12
C LEU A 124 -30.95 -8.38 29.53
N PHE A 125 -32.16 -7.92 29.19
CA PHE A 125 -33.26 -7.62 30.13
C PHE A 125 -34.50 -7.27 29.31
#